data_AF-A0A355DEA2-F1
#
_entry.id   AF-A0A355DEA2-F1
#
_cell.length_a   1.000
_cell.length_b   1.000
_cell.length_c   1.000
_cell.angle_alpha   90.00
_cell.angle_beta   90.00
_cell.angle_gamma   90.00
#
_symmetry.space_group_name_H-M   'P 1'
#
loop_
_entity.id
_entity.type
_entity.pdbx_description
1 polymer ?
#
loop_
_entity_poly.entity_id
_entity_poly.type
_entity_poly.pdbx_seq_one_letter_code
_entity_poly.pdbx_strand_id
1 'polypeptide(L)'
;RWVLSETPDQVLANTGSRYGPTAPLAGLGAALDRAEPFAIIAKPCDLGAVHRFAATDPRVDRLCVARLALVCGGQSRLGKSQDVLDDLGVGEDELTLFRHRGYGNPGPTRIETSDGRSFEKTYLEMWADEAGWQLETRCKLCPDALGEAADVAAADVWPGGAPTGDDEGFNGIIVRTAAGEALVRDAVLAGALVLGDPISPRQFDDLQP
;
A
#
# COMPACT_ATOMS: atom_id res chain seq x y z
N ARG A 1 -0.20 -8.50 -11.93
CA ARG A 1 1.13 -9.13 -12.12
C ARG A 1 1.95 -8.90 -10.87
N TRP A 2 2.65 -9.91 -10.34
CA TRP A 2 3.64 -9.71 -9.27
C TRP A 2 4.98 -9.29 -9.87
N VAL A 3 5.80 -8.60 -9.10
CA VAL A 3 7.10 -8.07 -9.55
C VAL A 3 8.14 -8.37 -8.48
N LEU A 4 9.35 -8.71 -8.91
CA LEU A 4 10.53 -8.82 -8.06
C LEU A 4 11.48 -7.71 -8.49
N SER A 5 11.69 -6.73 -7.61
CA SER A 5 12.59 -5.61 -7.85
C SER A 5 13.97 -5.91 -7.29
N GLU A 6 14.99 -5.69 -8.09
CA GLU A 6 16.41 -5.94 -7.78
C GLU A 6 17.21 -4.64 -7.68
N THR A 7 16.63 -3.51 -8.08
CA THR A 7 17.26 -2.19 -8.00
C THR A 7 16.34 -1.16 -7.33
N PRO A 8 16.90 -0.07 -6.75
CA PRO A 8 16.10 1.02 -6.20
C PRO A 8 15.12 1.63 -7.22
N ASP A 9 15.56 1.83 -8.47
CA ASP A 9 14.71 2.36 -9.53
C ASP A 9 13.52 1.45 -9.83
N GLN A 10 13.71 0.13 -9.78
CA GLN A 10 12.61 -0.83 -9.93
C GLN A 10 11.65 -0.79 -8.74
N VAL A 11 12.13 -0.52 -7.52
CA VAL A 11 11.25 -0.29 -6.37
C VAL A 11 10.44 0.99 -6.58
N LEU A 12 11.11 2.09 -6.94
CA LEU A 12 10.49 3.40 -7.18
C LEU A 12 9.44 3.35 -8.30
N ALA A 13 9.71 2.65 -9.41
CA ALA A 13 8.76 2.47 -10.51
C ALA A 13 7.47 1.73 -10.10
N ASN A 14 7.49 1.01 -8.99
CA ASN A 14 6.34 0.27 -8.47
C ASN A 14 5.62 1.01 -7.33
N THR A 15 6.04 2.24 -6.98
CA THR A 15 5.34 3.08 -5.99
C THR A 15 3.96 3.55 -6.47
N GLY A 16 3.18 4.11 -5.55
CA GLY A 16 1.82 4.58 -5.79
C GLY A 16 0.74 3.56 -5.43
N SER A 17 -0.38 4.05 -4.87
CA SER A 17 -1.49 3.22 -4.47
C SER A 17 -2.27 2.71 -5.68
N ARG A 18 -2.47 1.40 -5.74
CA ARG A 18 -3.30 0.72 -6.73
C ARG A 18 -4.45 0.05 -6.00
N TYR A 19 -5.61 0.68 -5.99
CA TYR A 19 -6.79 0.16 -5.30
C TYR A 19 -7.52 -0.83 -6.21
N GLY A 20 -7.13 -2.09 -6.12
CA GLY A 20 -7.68 -3.17 -6.95
C GLY A 20 -7.09 -4.54 -6.59
N PRO A 21 -7.49 -5.60 -7.31
CA PRO A 21 -6.98 -6.95 -7.10
C PRO A 21 -5.45 -7.05 -7.27
N THR A 22 -4.76 -7.44 -6.19
CA THR A 22 -3.31 -7.66 -6.19
C THR A 22 -2.96 -9.01 -5.56
N ALA A 23 -1.91 -9.67 -6.08
CA ALA A 23 -1.42 -10.95 -5.59
C ALA A 23 0.11 -10.89 -5.34
N PRO A 24 0.58 -10.09 -4.37
CA PRO A 24 2.01 -9.89 -4.13
C PRO A 24 2.74 -11.20 -3.79
N LEU A 25 2.05 -12.16 -3.16
CA LEU A 25 2.63 -13.46 -2.80
C LEU A 25 2.69 -14.48 -3.93
N ALA A 26 2.14 -14.18 -5.12
CA ALA A 26 2.21 -15.09 -6.26
C ALA A 26 3.65 -15.37 -6.72
N GLY A 27 4.60 -14.47 -6.38
CA GLY A 27 6.04 -14.64 -6.62
C GLY A 27 6.83 -15.24 -5.46
N LEU A 28 6.21 -15.56 -4.31
CA LEU A 28 6.94 -15.94 -3.10
C LEU A 28 7.80 -17.18 -3.29
N GLY A 29 7.27 -18.22 -3.96
CA GLY A 29 8.05 -19.44 -4.26
C GLY A 29 9.29 -19.14 -5.09
N ALA A 30 9.14 -18.34 -6.15
CA ALA A 30 10.26 -17.93 -7.00
C ALA A 30 11.31 -17.11 -6.23
N ALA A 31 10.88 -16.24 -5.30
CA ALA A 31 11.78 -15.51 -4.42
C ALA A 31 12.56 -16.45 -3.47
N LEU A 32 11.88 -17.42 -2.87
CA LEU A 32 12.51 -18.41 -1.98
C LEU A 32 13.51 -19.32 -2.71
N ASP A 33 13.22 -19.68 -3.96
CA ASP A 33 14.05 -20.57 -4.78
C ASP A 33 15.37 -19.92 -5.22
N ARG A 34 15.47 -18.58 -5.21
CA ARG A 34 16.74 -17.87 -5.42
C ARG A 34 17.78 -18.14 -4.33
N ALA A 35 17.33 -18.55 -3.14
CA ALA A 35 18.19 -18.71 -1.97
C ALA A 35 18.99 -17.45 -1.60
N GLU A 36 18.44 -16.27 -1.91
CA GLU A 36 19.02 -14.96 -1.62
C GLU A 36 18.14 -14.17 -0.64
N PRO A 37 18.70 -13.23 0.15
CA PRO A 37 17.92 -12.34 0.99
C PRO A 37 16.94 -11.47 0.19
N PHE A 38 15.72 -11.29 0.68
CA PHE A 38 14.71 -10.43 0.06
C PHE A 38 13.82 -9.74 1.10
N ALA A 39 13.17 -8.65 0.68
CA ALA A 39 12.11 -7.99 1.45
C ALA A 39 10.75 -8.22 0.78
N ILE A 40 9.68 -8.22 1.57
CA ILE A 40 8.30 -8.29 1.08
C ILE A 40 7.62 -6.95 1.39
N ILE A 41 7.00 -6.33 0.38
CA ILE A 41 6.09 -5.19 0.55
C ILE A 41 4.69 -5.69 0.17
N ALA A 42 3.77 -5.74 1.14
CA ALA A 42 2.44 -6.29 0.90
C ALA A 42 1.39 -5.74 1.87
N LYS A 43 0.12 -6.16 1.69
CA LYS A 43 -0.96 -5.79 2.61
C LYS A 43 -0.82 -6.57 3.92
N PRO A 44 -1.43 -6.11 5.03
CA PRO A 44 -1.40 -6.79 6.32
C PRO A 44 -1.79 -8.26 6.24
N CYS A 45 -2.89 -8.56 5.54
CA CYS A 45 -3.38 -9.93 5.36
C CYS A 45 -2.44 -10.84 4.55
N ASP A 46 -1.65 -10.28 3.62
CA ASP A 46 -0.62 -11.02 2.89
C ASP A 46 0.53 -11.38 3.84
N LEU A 47 1.01 -10.43 4.66
CA LEU A 47 2.07 -10.70 5.63
C LEU A 47 1.62 -11.67 6.74
N GLY A 48 0.35 -11.62 7.14
CA GLY A 48 -0.23 -12.63 8.03
C GLY A 48 -0.16 -14.04 7.43
N ALA A 49 -0.38 -14.18 6.12
CA ALA A 49 -0.21 -15.45 5.41
C ALA A 49 1.27 -15.88 5.36
N VAL A 50 2.20 -14.96 5.09
CA VAL A 50 3.65 -15.24 5.12
C VAL A 50 4.10 -15.69 6.50
N HIS A 51 3.67 -15.02 7.56
CA HIS A 51 3.97 -15.37 8.94
C HIS A 51 3.48 -16.79 9.27
N ARG A 52 2.25 -17.14 8.87
CA ARG A 52 1.72 -18.50 9.03
C ARG A 52 2.52 -19.53 8.22
N PHE A 53 2.91 -19.20 7.00
CA PHE A 53 3.66 -20.09 6.11
C PHE A 53 5.09 -20.37 6.61
N ALA A 54 5.72 -19.39 7.28
CA ALA A 54 7.04 -19.54 7.87
C ALA A 54 7.15 -20.71 8.87
N ALA A 55 6.04 -21.05 9.54
CA ALA A 55 5.99 -22.19 10.46
C ALA A 55 6.20 -23.56 9.76
N THR A 56 5.99 -23.63 8.44
CA THR A 56 6.14 -24.87 7.65
C THR A 56 7.27 -24.80 6.62
N ASP A 57 7.69 -23.60 6.22
CA ASP A 57 8.81 -23.40 5.30
C ASP A 57 9.88 -22.48 5.95
N PRO A 58 10.95 -23.06 6.53
CA PRO A 58 11.97 -22.29 7.24
C PRO A 58 12.82 -21.40 6.32
N ARG A 59 12.66 -21.52 4.98
CA ARG A 59 13.29 -20.60 4.04
C ARG A 59 12.76 -19.18 4.22
N VAL A 60 11.50 -19.02 4.65
CA VAL A 60 10.89 -17.70 4.86
C VAL A 60 11.66 -16.92 5.92
N ASP A 61 11.82 -17.47 7.13
CA ASP A 61 12.53 -16.77 8.21
C ASP A 61 14.04 -16.65 7.95
N ARG A 62 14.61 -17.52 7.10
CA ARG A 62 16.03 -17.45 6.73
C ARG A 62 16.33 -16.38 5.68
N LEU A 63 15.43 -16.16 4.73
CA LEU A 63 15.69 -15.34 3.54
C LEU A 63 14.90 -14.02 3.53
N CYS A 64 13.74 -13.96 4.17
CA CYS A 64 12.94 -12.73 4.24
C CYS A 64 13.51 -11.83 5.35
N VAL A 65 14.30 -10.83 4.96
CA VAL A 65 15.01 -9.93 5.89
C VAL A 65 14.16 -8.76 6.38
N ALA A 66 13.06 -8.46 5.67
CA ALA A 66 12.12 -7.42 6.07
C ALA A 66 10.71 -7.68 5.49
N ARG A 67 9.70 -7.50 6.34
CA ARG A 67 8.27 -7.55 6.04
C ARG A 67 7.69 -6.15 6.23
N LEU A 68 7.38 -5.48 5.13
CA LEU A 68 6.92 -4.10 5.10
C LEU A 68 5.43 -4.06 4.72
N ALA A 69 4.62 -3.45 5.57
CA ALA A 69 3.20 -3.25 5.32
C ALA A 69 2.87 -1.79 5.01
N LEU A 70 1.88 -1.62 4.14
CA LEU A 70 1.03 -0.44 4.16
C LEU A 70 -0.18 -0.73 5.06
N VAL A 71 -0.64 0.24 5.85
CA VAL A 71 -1.93 0.15 6.54
C VAL A 71 -3.04 0.11 5.49
N CYS A 72 -4.05 -0.73 5.72
CA CYS A 72 -5.03 -1.07 4.70
C CYS A 72 -6.45 -1.05 5.24
N GLY A 73 -7.25 -0.08 4.79
CA GLY A 73 -8.70 -0.01 5.04
C GLY A 73 -9.54 -0.96 4.19
N GLY A 74 -8.96 -1.60 3.17
CA GLY A 74 -9.65 -2.56 2.31
C GLY A 74 -9.17 -2.52 0.86
N GLN A 75 -9.31 -3.66 0.17
CA GLN A 75 -9.01 -3.78 -1.25
C GLN A 75 -10.32 -3.77 -2.03
N SER A 76 -10.48 -2.79 -2.92
CA SER A 76 -11.59 -2.77 -3.88
C SER A 76 -11.45 -3.86 -4.94
N ARG A 77 -12.58 -4.34 -5.44
CA ARG A 77 -12.67 -5.05 -6.72
C ARG A 77 -12.38 -4.08 -7.86
N LEU A 78 -12.03 -4.64 -9.02
CA LEU A 78 -11.81 -3.86 -10.24
C LEU A 78 -13.04 -3.02 -10.63
N GLY A 79 -14.24 -3.48 -10.26
CA GLY A 79 -15.51 -2.75 -10.47
C GLY A 79 -15.50 -1.32 -9.96
N LYS A 80 -14.82 -0.98 -8.85
CA LYS A 80 -14.73 0.41 -8.38
C LYS A 80 -14.07 1.33 -9.40
N SER A 81 -13.01 0.86 -10.06
CA SER A 81 -12.35 1.62 -11.12
C SER A 81 -13.20 1.65 -12.39
N GLN A 82 -13.92 0.56 -12.70
CA GLN A 82 -14.85 0.53 -13.83
C GLN A 82 -15.99 1.53 -13.65
N ASP A 83 -16.59 1.62 -12.47
CA ASP A 83 -17.67 2.58 -12.17
C ASP A 83 -17.21 4.03 -12.45
N VAL A 84 -15.95 4.35 -12.15
CA VAL A 84 -15.36 5.68 -12.45
C VAL A 84 -15.24 5.91 -13.96
N LEU A 85 -14.90 4.88 -14.73
CA LEU A 85 -14.82 4.97 -16.18
C LEU A 85 -16.21 5.12 -16.81
N ASP A 86 -17.19 4.37 -16.30
CA ASP A 86 -18.58 4.42 -16.74
C ASP A 86 -19.19 5.82 -16.50
N ASP A 87 -18.93 6.42 -15.32
CA ASP A 87 -19.31 7.80 -14.99
C ASP A 87 -18.77 8.83 -16.01
N LEU A 88 -17.57 8.59 -16.53
CA LEU A 88 -16.87 9.47 -17.46
C LEU A 88 -17.17 9.15 -18.93
N GLY A 89 -17.86 8.04 -19.20
CA GLY A 89 -18.09 7.54 -20.56
C GLY A 89 -16.79 7.17 -21.27
N VAL A 90 -15.84 6.56 -20.56
CA VAL A 90 -14.53 6.14 -21.08
C VAL A 90 -14.43 4.61 -21.09
N GLY A 91 -14.06 4.01 -22.21
CA GLY A 91 -13.73 2.59 -22.32
C GLY A 91 -12.36 2.25 -21.75
N GLU A 92 -12.19 1.05 -21.21
CA GLU A 92 -10.88 0.57 -20.71
C GLU A 92 -9.82 0.54 -21.83
N ASP A 93 -10.21 0.20 -23.06
CA ASP A 93 -9.35 0.17 -24.24
C ASP A 93 -8.90 1.56 -24.71
N GLU A 94 -9.55 2.62 -24.23
CA GLU A 94 -9.17 4.00 -24.51
C GLU A 94 -8.08 4.51 -23.55
N LEU A 95 -7.82 3.81 -22.43
CA LEU A 95 -6.94 4.29 -21.36
C LEU A 95 -5.44 4.23 -21.72
N THR A 96 -4.75 5.32 -21.42
CA THR A 96 -3.28 5.37 -21.33
C THR A 96 -2.80 5.45 -19.88
N LEU A 97 -3.62 5.99 -18.97
CA LEU A 97 -3.33 6.11 -17.56
C LEU A 97 -4.60 5.98 -16.72
N PHE A 98 -4.53 5.18 -15.65
CA PHE A 98 -5.43 5.25 -14.50
C PHE A 98 -4.58 5.31 -13.23
N ARG A 99 -4.52 6.47 -12.59
CA ARG A 99 -3.79 6.68 -11.33
C ARG A 99 -4.79 7.01 -10.23
N HIS A 100 -4.88 6.19 -9.19
CA HIS A 100 -5.85 6.43 -8.11
C HIS A 100 -5.52 7.64 -7.23
N ARG A 101 -4.23 7.92 -7.02
CA ARG A 101 -3.74 9.08 -6.26
C ARG A 101 -2.26 9.37 -6.57
N GLY A 102 -1.74 10.50 -6.08
CA GLY A 102 -0.35 10.93 -6.25
C GLY A 102 -0.22 12.27 -6.96
N TYR A 103 1.01 12.80 -6.98
CA TYR A 103 1.32 14.21 -7.33
C TYR A 103 0.66 15.20 -6.35
N GLY A 104 0.66 14.83 -5.08
CA GLY A 104 0.05 15.50 -3.93
C GLY A 104 -0.07 14.48 -2.78
N ASN A 105 -0.51 14.91 -1.60
CA ASN A 105 -0.91 14.02 -0.52
C ASN A 105 -2.37 14.29 -0.11
N PRO A 106 -3.34 13.47 -0.55
CA PRO A 106 -3.19 12.28 -1.40
C PRO A 106 -3.01 12.57 -2.89
N GLY A 107 -3.36 13.77 -3.38
CA GLY A 107 -3.47 14.07 -4.81
C GLY A 107 -4.70 13.43 -5.49
N PRO A 108 -5.02 13.82 -6.73
CA PRO A 108 -6.22 13.39 -7.41
C PRO A 108 -6.11 11.98 -8.01
N THR A 109 -7.27 11.34 -8.18
CA THR A 109 -7.45 10.28 -9.17
C THR A 109 -7.35 10.92 -10.56
N ARG A 110 -6.46 10.41 -11.41
CA ARG A 110 -6.18 10.93 -12.76
C ARG A 110 -6.40 9.84 -13.81
N ILE A 111 -7.18 10.18 -14.82
CA ILE A 111 -7.47 9.32 -15.97
C ILE A 111 -7.00 10.03 -17.24
N GLU A 112 -6.28 9.33 -18.10
CA GLU A 112 -5.86 9.82 -19.41
C GLU A 112 -6.18 8.79 -20.49
N THR A 113 -6.52 9.29 -21.67
CA THR A 113 -6.96 8.49 -22.81
C THR A 113 -6.05 8.68 -24.02
N SER A 114 -6.08 7.71 -24.93
CA SER A 114 -5.25 7.71 -26.15
C SER A 114 -5.61 8.82 -27.15
N ASP A 115 -6.82 9.37 -27.07
CA ASP A 115 -7.26 10.52 -27.89
C ASP A 115 -6.92 11.90 -27.28
N GLY A 116 -6.28 11.91 -26.10
CA GLY A 116 -5.81 13.10 -25.42
C GLY A 116 -6.77 13.71 -24.40
N ARG A 117 -7.95 13.14 -24.13
CA ARG A 117 -8.79 13.57 -23.00
C ARG A 117 -8.12 13.22 -21.67
N SER A 118 -8.29 14.11 -20.68
CA SER A 118 -7.83 13.92 -19.30
C SER A 118 -8.92 14.28 -18.31
N PHE A 119 -9.08 13.48 -17.24
CA PHE A 119 -10.08 13.68 -16.20
C PHE A 119 -9.44 13.55 -14.82
N GLU A 120 -9.98 14.30 -13.86
CA GLU A 120 -9.58 14.21 -12.46
C GLU A 120 -10.79 14.12 -11.54
N LYS A 121 -10.67 13.31 -10.49
CA LYS A 121 -11.54 13.34 -9.30
C LYS A 121 -10.65 13.58 -8.09
N THR A 122 -11.07 14.42 -7.17
CA THR A 122 -10.40 14.56 -5.88
C THR A 122 -10.47 13.23 -5.11
N TYR A 123 -9.57 13.04 -4.14
CA TYR A 123 -9.59 11.82 -3.31
C TYR A 123 -10.93 11.64 -2.59
N LEU A 124 -11.51 12.73 -2.08
CA LEU A 124 -12.81 12.68 -1.41
C LEU A 124 -13.94 12.32 -2.39
N GLU A 125 -13.96 12.84 -3.62
CA GLU A 125 -14.94 12.44 -4.63
C GLU A 125 -14.80 10.97 -5.02
N MET A 126 -13.59 10.44 -5.11
CA MET A 126 -13.34 9.03 -5.41
C MET A 126 -13.92 8.10 -4.34
N TRP A 127 -13.84 8.49 -3.06
CA TRP A 127 -14.16 7.64 -1.91
C TRP A 127 -15.39 8.05 -1.10
N ALA A 128 -16.14 9.09 -1.52
CA ALA A 128 -17.27 9.64 -0.78
C ALA A 128 -18.40 8.65 -0.46
N ASP A 129 -18.69 7.72 -1.38
CA ASP A 129 -19.74 6.71 -1.20
C ASP A 129 -19.14 5.35 -0.81
N GLU A 130 -19.28 5.00 0.46
CA GLU A 130 -18.83 3.71 1.02
C GLU A 130 -19.53 2.51 0.36
N ALA A 131 -20.79 2.66 -0.04
CA ALA A 131 -21.51 1.58 -0.73
C ALA A 131 -20.87 1.25 -2.09
N GLY A 132 -20.26 2.25 -2.72
CA GLY A 132 -19.53 2.15 -3.97
C GLY A 132 -18.08 1.66 -3.83
N TRP A 133 -17.52 1.43 -2.64
CA TRP A 133 -16.11 1.00 -2.50
C TRP A 133 -15.80 -0.37 -3.11
N GLN A 134 -16.83 -1.20 -3.33
CA GLN A 134 -16.72 -2.53 -3.94
C GLN A 134 -15.65 -3.41 -3.28
N LEU A 135 -15.51 -3.35 -1.95
CA LEU A 135 -14.48 -4.11 -1.23
C LEU A 135 -14.60 -5.63 -1.45
N GLU A 136 -13.45 -6.30 -1.54
CA GLU A 136 -13.38 -7.75 -1.57
C GLU A 136 -13.98 -8.38 -0.32
N THR A 137 -14.61 -9.54 -0.47
CA THR A 137 -15.29 -10.23 0.64
C THR A 137 -14.34 -10.52 1.81
N ARG A 138 -13.07 -10.84 1.51
CA ARG A 138 -12.04 -11.07 2.52
C ARG A 138 -11.78 -9.84 3.40
N CYS A 139 -11.88 -8.63 2.85
CA CYS A 139 -11.63 -7.38 3.57
C CYS A 139 -12.71 -7.11 4.62
N LYS A 140 -13.96 -7.52 4.37
CA LYS A 140 -15.07 -7.42 5.35
C LYS A 140 -14.88 -8.33 6.58
N LEU A 141 -13.92 -9.25 6.51
CA LEU A 141 -13.59 -10.21 7.56
C LEU A 141 -12.14 -10.05 8.05
N CYS A 142 -11.42 -9.03 7.59
CA CYS A 142 -10.01 -8.84 7.94
C CYS A 142 -9.90 -8.17 9.32
N PRO A 143 -9.27 -8.83 10.30
CA PRO A 143 -9.05 -8.22 11.60
C PRO A 143 -7.79 -7.35 11.65
N ASP A 144 -6.93 -7.44 10.63
CA ASP A 144 -5.62 -6.79 10.60
C ASP A 144 -5.60 -5.69 9.55
N ALA A 145 -5.78 -4.45 9.99
CA ALA A 145 -5.57 -3.25 9.19
C ALA A 145 -4.16 -2.67 9.38
N LEU A 146 -3.52 -2.91 10.53
CA LEU A 146 -2.31 -2.23 11.00
C LEU A 146 -1.01 -3.01 10.74
N GLY A 147 -1.07 -4.16 10.06
CA GLY A 147 0.09 -4.96 9.73
C GLY A 147 0.72 -5.63 10.93
N GLU A 148 -0.06 -6.39 11.72
CA GLU A 148 0.43 -7.06 12.95
C GLU A 148 1.60 -8.01 12.69
N ALA A 149 1.65 -8.62 11.51
CA ALA A 149 2.71 -9.54 11.09
C ALA A 149 3.90 -8.86 10.37
N ALA A 150 3.93 -7.53 10.30
CA ALA A 150 5.00 -6.76 9.67
C ALA A 150 6.17 -6.48 10.63
N ASP A 151 7.34 -6.23 10.08
CA ASP A 151 8.45 -5.62 10.82
C ASP A 151 8.24 -4.10 10.97
N VAL A 152 7.77 -3.47 9.89
CA VAL A 152 7.37 -2.06 9.83
C VAL A 152 6.06 -1.94 9.05
N ALA A 153 5.09 -1.22 9.60
CA ALA A 153 3.88 -0.81 8.89
C ALA A 153 3.86 0.72 8.73
N ALA A 154 3.54 1.21 7.54
CA ALA A 154 3.41 2.64 7.24
C ALA A 154 1.95 3.02 6.98
N ALA A 155 1.50 4.11 7.58
CA ALA A 155 0.16 4.67 7.45
C ALA A 155 0.23 6.10 6.89
N ASP A 156 -0.73 6.48 6.07
CA ASP A 156 -1.00 7.90 5.82
C ASP A 156 -1.48 8.55 7.13
N VAL A 157 -0.95 9.72 7.48
CA VAL A 157 -1.40 10.43 8.68
C VAL A 157 -2.23 11.63 8.28
N TRP A 158 -3.54 11.49 8.42
CA TRP A 158 -4.50 12.58 8.21
C TRP A 158 -5.20 12.93 9.52
N PRO A 159 -4.84 14.08 10.13
CA PRO A 159 -5.53 14.59 11.32
C PRO A 159 -7.03 14.72 11.08
N GLY A 160 -7.85 14.12 11.95
CA GLY A 160 -9.30 14.08 11.80
C GLY A 160 -9.81 12.95 10.90
N GLY A 161 -8.94 12.01 10.50
CA GLY A 161 -9.31 10.77 9.81
C GLY A 161 -9.54 10.89 8.30
N ALA A 162 -9.42 12.08 7.72
CA ALA A 162 -9.62 12.32 6.29
C ALA A 162 -8.72 13.47 5.80
N PRO A 163 -8.31 13.48 4.53
CA PRO A 163 -7.53 14.56 3.98
C PRO A 163 -8.42 15.82 3.86
N THR A 164 -7.93 16.97 4.32
CA THR A 164 -8.62 18.26 4.21
C THR A 164 -8.18 19.08 2.99
N GLY A 165 -7.15 18.60 2.30
CA GLY A 165 -6.52 19.19 1.12
C GLY A 165 -5.24 18.43 0.80
N ASP A 166 -4.47 18.94 -0.17
CA ASP A 166 -3.13 18.43 -0.45
C ASP A 166 -2.09 19.15 0.43
N ASP A 167 -1.17 18.38 1.00
CA ASP A 167 0.00 18.88 1.74
C ASP A 167 1.28 18.11 1.35
N GLU A 168 2.39 18.36 2.05
CA GLU A 168 3.65 17.63 1.83
C GLU A 168 3.55 16.15 2.19
N GLY A 169 2.60 15.81 3.06
CA GLY A 169 2.36 14.49 3.59
C GLY A 169 3.42 14.00 4.56
N PHE A 170 2.97 13.24 5.54
CA PHE A 170 3.84 12.49 6.41
C PHE A 170 3.22 11.14 6.72
N ASN A 171 4.09 10.16 6.95
CA ASN A 171 3.68 8.80 7.27
C ASN A 171 3.85 8.56 8.76
N GLY A 172 2.89 7.84 9.33
CA GLY A 172 3.02 7.22 10.64
C GLY A 172 3.65 5.86 10.44
N ILE A 173 4.68 5.51 11.21
CA ILE A 173 5.28 4.17 11.16
C ILE A 173 5.07 3.43 12.47
N ILE A 174 4.66 2.17 12.36
CA ILE A 174 4.60 1.23 13.48
C ILE A 174 5.74 0.24 13.30
N VAL A 175 6.68 0.25 14.24
CA VAL A 175 7.85 -0.63 14.23
C VAL A 175 7.62 -1.73 15.27
N ARG A 176 7.70 -3.01 14.85
CA ARG A 176 7.26 -4.14 15.69
C ARG A 176 8.38 -5.07 16.13
N THR A 177 9.37 -5.27 15.28
CA THR A 177 10.43 -6.27 15.49
C THR A 177 11.80 -5.62 15.60
N ALA A 178 12.76 -6.34 16.15
CA ALA A 178 14.16 -5.89 16.18
C ALA A 178 14.74 -5.68 14.77
N ALA A 179 14.27 -6.45 13.77
CA ALA A 179 14.63 -6.25 12.38
C ALA A 179 14.07 -4.93 11.82
N GLY A 180 12.80 -4.63 12.12
CA GLY A 180 12.18 -3.35 11.76
C GLY A 180 12.85 -2.15 12.44
N GLU A 181 13.18 -2.27 13.73
CA GLU A 181 13.89 -1.23 14.48
C GLU A 181 15.28 -0.98 13.90
N ALA A 182 16.01 -2.05 13.58
CA ALA A 182 17.31 -1.93 12.92
C ALA A 182 17.18 -1.25 11.55
N LEU A 183 16.21 -1.67 10.73
CA LEU A 183 15.97 -1.09 9.41
C LEU A 183 15.66 0.41 9.47
N VAL A 184 14.76 0.83 10.37
CA VAL A 184 14.40 2.25 10.55
C VAL A 184 15.59 3.05 11.05
N ARG A 185 16.31 2.56 12.06
CA ARG A 185 17.51 3.24 12.58
C ARG A 185 18.56 3.41 11.50
N ASP A 186 18.83 2.37 10.72
CA ASP A 186 19.86 2.40 9.67
C ASP A 186 19.44 3.35 8.53
N ALA A 187 18.15 3.40 8.18
CA ALA A 187 17.61 4.38 7.23
C ALA A 187 17.76 5.83 7.72
N VAL A 188 17.57 6.09 9.02
CA VAL A 188 17.79 7.41 9.63
C VAL A 188 19.27 7.78 9.60
N LEU A 189 20.16 6.86 9.99
CA LEU A 189 21.62 7.10 9.95
C LEU A 189 22.13 7.35 8.54
N ALA A 190 21.52 6.72 7.53
CA ALA A 190 21.82 6.94 6.13
C ALA A 190 21.21 8.24 5.54
N GLY A 191 20.39 8.97 6.32
CA GLY A 191 19.67 10.16 5.86
C GLY A 191 18.54 9.87 4.88
N ALA A 192 18.12 8.61 4.74
CA ALA A 192 17.01 8.19 3.87
C ALA A 192 15.63 8.35 4.52
N LEU A 193 15.59 8.46 5.86
CA LEU A 193 14.37 8.68 6.63
C LEU A 193 14.61 9.78 7.67
N VAL A 194 13.69 10.75 7.75
CA VAL A 194 13.67 11.75 8.82
C VAL A 194 12.50 11.41 9.73
N LEU A 195 12.77 11.21 11.02
CA LEU A 195 11.72 10.96 12.00
C LEU A 195 11.08 12.27 12.44
N GLY A 196 9.75 12.30 12.46
CA GLY A 196 8.95 13.35 13.08
C GLY A 196 8.72 13.08 14.57
N ASP A 197 7.70 13.73 15.10
CA ASP A 197 7.30 13.56 16.50
C ASP A 197 6.78 12.13 16.77
N PRO A 198 7.02 11.58 17.97
CA PRO A 198 6.44 10.30 18.36
C PRO A 198 4.91 10.32 18.30
N ILE A 199 4.32 9.28 17.70
CA ILE A 199 2.87 9.08 17.66
C ILE A 199 2.50 8.03 18.71
N SER A 200 1.69 8.41 19.68
CA SER A 200 1.13 7.47 20.66
C SER A 200 -0.03 6.66 20.08
N PRO A 201 -0.34 5.47 20.61
CA PRO A 201 -1.50 4.70 20.17
C PRO A 201 -2.82 5.48 20.24
N ARG A 202 -2.97 6.42 21.20
CA ARG A 202 -4.17 7.26 21.32
C ARG A 202 -4.30 8.29 20.22
N GLN A 203 -3.20 8.75 19.64
CA GLN A 203 -3.28 9.66 18.50
C GLN A 203 -3.79 8.93 17.26
N PHE A 204 -3.53 7.63 17.11
CA PHE A 204 -4.12 6.83 16.03
C PHE A 204 -5.65 6.72 16.11
N ASP A 205 -6.29 7.02 17.24
CA ASP A 205 -7.76 7.10 17.34
C ASP A 205 -8.32 8.27 16.48
N ASP A 206 -7.52 9.32 16.27
CA ASP A 206 -7.89 10.55 15.54
C ASP A 206 -7.26 10.63 14.14
N LEU A 207 -6.47 9.62 13.76
CA LEU A 207 -5.83 9.50 12.45
C LEU A 207 -6.55 8.42 11.64
N GLN A 208 -6.49 8.55 10.31
CA GLN A 208 -7.00 7.50 9.44
C GLN A 208 -6.19 6.20 9.67
N PRO A 209 -6.83 5.00 9.59
CA PRO A 209 -6.17 3.80 9.12
C PRO A 209 -6.09 3.76 7.58
#